data_AF-A0A6B0YUM8-F1
#
_entry.id   AF-A0A6B0YUM8-F1
#
_cell.length_a   1.000
_cell.length_b   1.000
_cell.length_c   1.000
_cell.angle_alpha   90.00
_cell.angle_beta   90.00
_cell.angle_gamma   90.00
#
_symmetry.space_group_name_H-M   'P 1'
#
loop_
_entity.id
_entity.type
_entity.pdbx_description
1 polymer ?
#
loop_
_entity_poly.entity_id
_entity_poly.type
_entity_poly.pdbx_seq_one_letter_code
_entity_poly.pdbx_strand_id
1 'polypeptide(L)' 'MTKKRSTNNGPAKALEVAIANLNRRYGDGTIMRLGEATRLDVASIPTGSLSLDIALGVGGIP' A
#
# COMPACT_ATOMS: atom_id res chain seq x y z
N MET A 1 21.08 -18.91 10.81
CA MET A 1 19.95 -18.88 11.76
C MET A 1 19.46 -17.44 11.89
N THR A 2 18.42 -17.05 11.15
CA THR A 2 17.83 -15.71 11.19
C THR A 2 16.85 -15.60 12.37
N LYS A 3 17.16 -14.67 13.28
CA LYS A 3 16.51 -14.43 14.57
C LYS A 3 15.02 -14.07 14.39
N LYS A 4 14.12 -15.02 14.68
CA LYS A 4 12.66 -14.84 14.78
C LYS A 4 12.39 -13.81 15.89
N ARG A 5 11.92 -12.60 15.51
CA ARG A 5 11.61 -11.51 16.45
C ARG A 5 10.50 -11.96 17.41
N SER A 6 10.75 -11.69 18.70
CA SER A 6 9.91 -12.01 19.86
C SER A 6 8.48 -11.53 19.70
N THR A 7 7.51 -12.44 19.88
CA THR A 7 6.09 -12.16 19.99
C THR A 7 5.80 -11.51 21.35
N ASN A 8 5.95 -10.18 21.42
CA ASN A 8 5.43 -9.38 22.54
C ASN A 8 4.05 -8.84 22.14
N ASN A 9 2.98 -9.25 22.82
CA ASN A 9 1.59 -8.86 22.51
C ASN A 9 1.19 -7.44 22.99
N GLY A 10 2.10 -6.71 23.65
CA GLY A 10 1.91 -5.30 24.04
C GLY A 10 1.93 -4.29 22.89
N PRO A 11 2.95 -4.30 21.99
CA PRO A 11 3.03 -3.37 20.86
C PRO A 11 1.90 -3.52 19.82
N ALA A 12 1.29 -4.71 19.68
CA ALA A 12 0.22 -4.92 18.71
C ALA A 12 -1.05 -4.11 19.03
N LYS A 13 -1.48 -4.09 20.31
CA LYS A 13 -2.66 -3.32 20.74
C LYS A 13 -2.45 -1.81 20.60
N ALA A 14 -1.28 -1.31 21.00
CA ALA A 14 -0.95 0.11 20.86
C ALA A 14 -0.93 0.53 19.38
N LEU A 15 -0.43 -0.34 18.50
CA LEU A 15 -0.40 -0.12 17.06
C LEU A 15 -1.81 -0.07 16.45
N GLU A 16 -2.71 -0.98 16.84
CA GLU A 16 -4.11 -0.97 16.37
C GLU A 16 -4.85 0.31 16.77
N VAL A 17 -4.65 0.78 18.01
CA VAL A 17 -5.23 2.05 18.48
C VAL A 17 -4.68 3.23 17.69
N ALA A 18 -3.37 3.24 17.40
CA ALA A 18 -2.76 4.30 16.59
C ALA A 18 -3.32 4.31 15.15
N ILE A 19 -3.48 3.14 14.54
CA ILE A 19 -4.07 2.98 13.20
C ILE A 19 -5.53 3.47 13.19
N ALA A 20 -6.33 3.08 14.18
CA ALA A 20 -7.73 3.53 14.30
C ALA A 20 -7.83 5.06 14.47
N ASN A 21 -6.94 5.67 15.25
CA ASN A 21 -6.85 7.12 15.38
C ASN A 21 -6.47 7.81 14.07
N LEU A 22 -5.59 7.20 13.27
CA LEU A 22 -5.20 7.73 11.96
C LEU A 22 -6.38 7.69 10.98
N ASN A 23 -7.07 6.54 10.87
CA ASN A 23 -8.23 6.40 10.00
C ASN A 23 -9.36 7.37 10.36
N ARG A 24 -9.62 7.59 11.65
CA ARG A 24 -10.63 8.58 12.10
C ARG A 24 -10.26 10.02 11.71
N ARG A 25 -8.98 10.38 11.73
CA ARG A 25 -8.52 11.75 11.49
C ARG A 25 -8.34 12.08 10.02
N TYR A 26 -7.92 11.11 9.23
CA TYR A 26 -7.49 11.33 7.83
C TYR A 26 -8.35 10.57 6.81
N GLY A 27 -9.26 9.71 7.25
CA GLY A 27 -10.08 8.85 6.41
C GLY A 27 -9.54 7.43 6.30
N ASP A 28 -10.40 6.52 5.83
CA ASP A 28 -10.04 5.12 5.59
C ASP A 28 -9.00 4.99 4.46
N GLY A 29 -8.11 4.01 4.57
CA GLY A 29 -7.06 3.76 3.57
C GLY A 29 -5.80 4.64 3.73
N THR A 30 -5.75 5.50 4.74
CA THR A 30 -4.58 6.36 5.03
C THR A 30 -3.37 5.58 5.53
N ILE A 31 -3.60 4.42 6.14
CA ILE A 31 -2.57 3.44 6.46
C ILE A 31 -3.10 2.03 6.21
N MET A 32 -2.34 1.24 5.46
CA MET A 32 -2.68 -0.14 5.11
C MET A 32 -1.41 -0.98 5.16
N ARG A 33 -1.55 -2.30 5.35
CA ARG A 33 -0.39 -3.19 5.21
C ARG A 33 -0.03 -3.30 3.73
N LEU A 34 1.27 -3.28 3.44
CA LEU A 34 1.79 -3.36 2.07
C LEU A 34 1.29 -4.59 1.28
N GLY A 35 0.93 -5.68 1.97
CA GLY A 35 0.36 -6.89 1.36
C GLY A 35 -1.17 -6.98 1.38
N GLU A 36 -1.86 -6.10 2.12
CA GLU A 36 -3.33 -5.96 2.08
C GLU A 36 -3.76 -4.95 1.00
N ALA A 37 -2.83 -4.16 0.48
CA ALA A 37 -3.00 -3.43 -0.76
C ALA A 37 -3.09 -4.45 -1.92
N THR A 38 -4.30 -4.91 -2.22
CA THR A 38 -4.64 -5.52 -3.52
C THR A 38 -3.95 -4.68 -4.58
N ARG A 39 -3.09 -5.30 -5.43
CA ARG A 39 -2.31 -4.67 -6.52
C ARG A 39 -2.82 -3.26 -6.76
N LEU A 40 -2.10 -2.26 -6.25
CA LEU A 40 -2.47 -0.86 -6.49
C LEU A 40 -2.60 -0.73 -7.99
N ASP A 41 -3.83 -0.74 -8.47
CA ASP A 41 -4.15 -0.61 -9.87
C ASP A 41 -3.88 0.86 -10.13
N VAL A 42 -2.63 1.15 -10.49
CA VAL A 42 -2.20 2.51 -10.72
C VAL A 42 -2.93 2.95 -11.97
N ALA A 43 -3.95 3.79 -11.78
CA ALA A 43 -4.67 4.38 -12.89
C ALA A 43 -3.65 5.10 -13.77
N SER A 44 -3.60 4.73 -15.04
CA SER A 44 -2.69 5.35 -16.01
C SER A 44 -3.50 5.95 -17.16
N ILE A 45 -3.02 7.08 -17.66
CA ILE A 45 -3.55 7.75 -18.85
C ILE A 45 -2.72 7.28 -20.05
N PRO A 46 -3.34 6.67 -21.08
CA PRO A 46 -2.63 6.24 -22.28
C PRO A 46 -1.97 7.43 -22.98
N THR A 47 -0.75 7.23 -23.47
CA THR A 47 -0.02 8.28 -24.22
C THR A 47 -0.54 8.47 -25.64
N GLY A 48 -1.38 7.55 -26.13
CA GLY A 48 -1.85 7.51 -27.52
C GLY A 48 -0.88 6.81 -28.48
N SER A 49 0.24 6.29 -27.97
CA SER A 49 1.19 5.47 -28.71
C SER A 49 1.32 4.10 -28.04
N LEU A 50 0.80 3.06 -28.70
CA LEU A 50 0.78 1.69 -28.15
C LEU A 50 2.18 1.18 -27.79
N SER A 51 3.18 1.48 -28.62
CA SER A 51 4.57 1.06 -28.34
C SER A 51 5.13 1.71 -27.08
N LEU A 52 4.75 2.96 -26.80
CA LEU A 52 5.21 3.69 -25.63
C LEU A 52 4.48 3.22 -24.37
N ASP A 53 3.17 3.02 -24.45
CA ASP A 53 2.35 2.51 -23.35
C ASP A 53 2.81 1.12 -22.89
N ILE A 54 3.21 0.25 -23.84
CA ILE A 54 3.79 -1.06 -23.55
C ILE A 54 5.19 -0.92 -22.93
N ALA A 55 6.04 -0.03 -23.45
CA ALA A 55 7.39 0.17 -22.93
C ALA A 55 7.41 0.69 -21.49
N LEU A 56 6.40 1.50 -21.11
CA LEU A 56 6.22 1.97 -19.74
C LEU A 56 5.77 0.85 -18.78
N GLY A 57 5.26 -0.27 -19.29
CA GLY A 57 4.88 -1.47 -18.53
C GLY A 57 3.60 -1.33 -17.70
N VAL A 58 3.20 -0.09 -17.37
CA VAL A 58 1.96 0.26 -16.65
C VAL A 58 0.85 0.75 -17.58
N GLY A 59 1.06 0.71 -18.90
CA GLY A 59 0.05 1.05 -19.91
C GLY A 59 -0.15 2.54 -20.20
N GLY A 60 0.71 3.41 -19.68
CA GLY A 60 0.62 4.86 -19.88
C GLY A 60 1.36 5.64 -18.80
N ILE A 61 0.98 6.91 -18.65
CA ILE A 61 1.48 7.77 -17.57
C ILE A 61 0.59 7.58 -16.33
N PRO A 62 1.12 7.15 -15.18
CA PRO A 62 0.35 7.01 -13.94
C PRO A 62 -0.13 8.36 -13.38
#